data_AF-A0A7C2YTI0-F1
#
_entry.id   AF-A0A7C2YTI0-F1
#
_cell.length_a   1.000
_cell.length_b   1.000
_cell.length_c   1.000
_cell.angle_alpha   90.00
_cell.angle_beta   90.00
_cell.angle_gamma   90.00
#
_symmetry.space_group_name_H-M   'P 1'
#
loop_
_entity.id
_entity.type
_entity.pdbx_description
1 polymer ?
#
loop_
_entity_poly.entity_id
_entity_poly.type
_entity_poly.pdbx_seq_one_letter_code
_entity_poly.pdbx_strand_id
1 'polypeptide(L)'
;MVNLSLILRLTSYSLMLISLMLAGVKDYKVRLVNDTYWIPAIISIPIAIYLSVSSPISELTYIVNATFGAAMAGLIYMGKFMGDADSIAILLISLGTPAMVPSSPVLILLNLPIISVLINSIIPTIMLMLINIYSNIKNQSRCADPSITRIMLLRCVSVESVLRNPLAYSSPDSSYLRAGSNAEAYVAGLPRDSWIWMQYNYPYVFILAISYLVYLMAGNLIINLLFIHGVITPIIHMGENLAL
;
A
#
# COMPACT_ATOMS: atom_id res chain seq x y z
N MET A 1 -29.36 20.81 -8.92
CA MET A 1 -29.07 20.78 -7.48
C MET A 1 -27.96 19.76 -7.24
N VAL A 2 -26.82 20.16 -6.69
CA VAL A 2 -25.73 19.22 -6.40
C VAL A 2 -26.11 18.37 -5.19
N ASN A 3 -25.99 17.05 -5.30
CA ASN A 3 -26.35 16.12 -4.24
C ASN A 3 -25.33 16.25 -3.08
N LEU A 4 -25.79 16.63 -1.88
CA LEU A 4 -24.94 16.78 -0.68
C LEU A 4 -24.10 15.52 -0.41
N SER A 5 -24.66 14.33 -0.61
CA SER A 5 -23.94 13.07 -0.41
C SER A 5 -22.76 12.91 -1.37
N LEU A 6 -22.88 13.40 -2.61
CA LEU A 6 -21.80 13.39 -3.59
C LEU A 6 -20.67 14.33 -3.17
N ILE A 7 -21.02 15.54 -2.71
CA ILE A 7 -20.03 16.52 -2.21
C ILE A 7 -19.25 15.93 -1.03
N LEU A 8 -19.94 15.33 -0.07
CA LEU A 8 -19.31 14.72 1.10
C LEU A 8 -18.41 13.54 0.72
N ARG A 9 -18.82 12.69 -0.22
CA ARG A 9 -17.98 11.59 -0.73
C ARG A 9 -16.70 12.12 -1.37
N LEU A 10 -16.82 13.07 -2.30
CA LEU A 10 -15.66 13.67 -2.98
C LEU A 10 -14.73 14.38 -2.00
N THR A 11 -15.29 15.04 -0.98
CA THR A 11 -14.52 15.67 0.09
C THR A 11 -13.73 14.62 0.88
N SER A 12 -14.38 13.53 1.28
CA SER A 12 -13.73 12.42 2.00
C SER A 12 -12.58 11.82 1.19
N TYR A 13 -12.80 11.53 -0.09
CA TYR A 13 -11.78 10.97 -0.98
C TYR A 13 -10.61 11.94 -1.20
N SER A 14 -10.90 13.23 -1.37
CA SER A 14 -9.87 14.25 -1.56
C SER A 14 -9.01 14.40 -0.31
N LEU A 15 -9.62 14.46 0.88
CA LEU A 15 -8.91 14.55 2.15
C LEU A 15 -8.00 13.34 2.38
N MET A 16 -8.49 12.13 2.15
CA MET A 16 -7.70 10.90 2.25
C MET A 16 -6.53 10.91 1.27
N LEU A 17 -6.79 11.21 -0.01
CA LEU A 17 -5.75 11.26 -1.04
C LEU A 17 -4.68 12.31 -0.73
N ILE A 18 -5.07 13.51 -0.30
CA ILE A 18 -4.14 14.58 0.10
C ILE A 18 -3.25 14.10 1.25
N SER A 19 -3.84 13.49 2.27
CA SER A 19 -3.08 12.96 3.41
C SER A 19 -2.06 11.90 2.98
N LEU A 20 -2.49 10.90 2.21
CA LEU A 20 -1.63 9.82 1.71
C LEU A 20 -0.52 10.35 0.79
N MET A 21 -0.81 11.30 -0.08
CA MET A 21 0.19 11.90 -0.97
C MET A 21 1.23 12.72 -0.20
N LEU A 22 0.79 13.54 0.77
CA LEU A 22 1.71 14.31 1.61
C LEU A 22 2.60 13.40 2.45
N ALA A 23 2.00 12.42 3.12
CA ALA A 23 2.71 11.43 3.91
C ALA A 23 3.65 10.58 3.04
N GLY A 24 3.19 10.11 1.89
CA GLY A 24 3.97 9.27 0.96
C GLY A 24 5.16 10.01 0.34
N VAL A 25 4.99 11.28 -0.06
CA VAL A 25 6.11 12.10 -0.57
C VAL A 25 7.15 12.35 0.54
N LYS A 26 6.70 12.52 1.79
CA LYS A 26 7.61 12.70 2.93
C LYS A 26 8.31 11.41 3.31
N ASP A 27 7.60 10.29 3.32
CA ASP A 27 8.16 8.96 3.51
C ASP A 27 9.22 8.65 2.44
N TYR A 28 8.99 9.01 1.18
CA TYR A 28 9.98 8.87 0.12
C TYR A 28 11.27 9.68 0.35
N LYS A 29 11.15 10.90 0.86
CA LYS A 29 12.28 11.86 0.95
C LYS A 29 13.05 11.81 2.26
N VAL A 30 12.36 11.63 3.38
CA VAL A 30 12.93 11.81 4.74
C VAL A 30 12.62 10.61 5.64
N ARG A 31 11.78 9.66 5.21
CA ARG A 31 11.39 8.41 5.91
C ARG A 31 10.64 8.59 7.24
N LEU A 32 10.81 9.72 7.92
CA LEU A 32 10.07 10.11 9.11
C LEU A 32 8.87 10.96 8.70
N VAL A 33 7.67 10.36 8.80
CA VAL A 33 6.40 11.03 8.53
C VAL A 33 5.93 11.70 9.82
N ASN A 34 5.68 13.02 9.77
CA ASN A 34 5.08 13.76 10.88
C ASN A 34 3.56 13.50 10.91
N ASP A 35 3.02 13.30 12.11
CA ASP A 35 1.59 13.00 12.29
C ASP A 35 0.66 14.11 11.79
N THR A 36 1.15 15.34 11.63
CA THR A 36 0.37 16.45 11.03
C THR A 36 -0.14 16.11 9.62
N TYR A 37 0.56 15.25 8.87
CA TYR A 37 0.13 14.86 7.52
C TYR A 37 -1.10 13.95 7.53
N TRP A 38 -1.47 13.36 8.67
CA TRP A 38 -2.65 12.50 8.83
C TRP A 38 -3.94 13.26 9.14
N ILE A 39 -3.85 14.54 9.53
CA ILE A 39 -5.00 15.37 9.93
C ILE A 39 -6.12 15.36 8.87
N PRO A 40 -5.86 15.53 7.56
CA PRO A 40 -6.93 15.50 6.57
C PRO A 40 -7.67 14.16 6.54
N ALA A 41 -6.95 13.03 6.62
CA ALA A 41 -7.55 11.70 6.67
C ALA A 41 -8.35 11.46 7.96
N ILE A 42 -7.92 12.01 9.10
CA ILE A 42 -8.69 11.94 10.35
C ILE A 42 -10.02 12.68 10.20
N ILE A 43 -10.03 13.85 9.56
CA ILE A 43 -11.26 14.62 9.27
C ILE A 43 -12.21 13.84 8.35
N SER A 44 -11.69 12.96 7.48
CA SER A 44 -12.53 12.18 6.57
C SER A 44 -13.29 11.04 7.28
N ILE A 45 -12.85 10.60 8.46
CA ILE A 45 -13.51 9.54 9.24
C ILE A 45 -14.97 9.88 9.61
N PRO A 46 -15.29 11.00 10.29
CA PRO A 46 -16.68 11.33 10.61
C PRO A 46 -17.55 11.50 9.36
N ILE A 47 -16.99 11.98 8.25
CA ILE A 47 -17.69 12.08 6.96
C ILE A 47 -18.02 10.67 6.42
N ALA A 48 -17.05 9.75 6.46
CA ALA A 48 -17.23 8.37 6.02
C ALA A 48 -18.26 7.61 6.89
N ILE A 49 -18.26 7.83 8.20
CA ILE A 49 -19.27 7.26 9.12
C ILE A 49 -20.67 7.78 8.75
N TYR A 50 -20.82 9.10 8.60
CA TYR A 50 -22.10 9.72 8.24
C TYR A 50 -22.66 9.18 6.92
N LEU A 51 -21.80 9.00 5.91
CA LEU A 51 -22.22 8.44 4.62
C LEU A 51 -22.57 6.95 4.70
N SER A 52 -21.95 6.22 5.62
CA SER A 52 -22.11 4.77 5.77
C SER A 52 -23.39 4.36 6.48
N VAL A 53 -23.90 5.18 7.41
CA VAL A 53 -25.16 4.91 8.14
C VAL A 53 -26.44 5.16 7.31
N SER A 54 -26.29 5.44 6.02
CA SER A 54 -27.43 5.74 5.13
C SER A 54 -28.27 4.51 4.76
N SER A 55 -27.71 3.30 4.86
CA SER A 55 -28.43 2.04 4.63
C SER A 55 -27.75 0.87 5.35
N PRO A 56 -28.49 -0.20 5.72
CA PRO A 56 -27.91 -1.34 6.42
C PRO A 56 -26.77 -2.02 5.66
N ILE A 57 -26.85 -2.05 4.32
CA ILE A 57 -25.79 -2.62 3.47
C ILE A 57 -24.53 -1.75 3.53
N SER A 58 -24.68 -0.43 3.42
CA SER A 58 -23.54 0.50 3.49
C SER A 58 -22.89 0.48 4.88
N GLU A 59 -23.70 0.36 5.93
CA GLU A 59 -23.24 0.27 7.31
C GLU A 59 -22.44 -1.02 7.53
N LEU A 60 -22.99 -2.16 7.12
CA LEU A 60 -22.30 -3.46 7.21
C LEU A 60 -20.98 -3.44 6.43
N THR A 61 -20.98 -2.88 5.22
CA THR A 61 -19.79 -2.75 4.36
C THR A 61 -18.71 -1.91 5.07
N TYR A 62 -19.10 -0.82 5.71
CA TYR A 62 -18.20 0.02 6.49
C TYR A 62 -17.62 -0.72 7.70
N ILE A 63 -18.47 -1.42 8.47
CA ILE A 63 -18.02 -2.19 9.65
C ILE A 63 -17.01 -3.26 9.24
N VAL A 64 -17.26 -4.00 8.16
CA VAL A 64 -16.34 -5.02 7.66
C VAL A 64 -15.02 -4.39 7.21
N ASN A 65 -15.08 -3.29 6.44
CA ASN A 65 -13.88 -2.57 5.98
C ASN A 65 -13.03 -2.05 7.16
N ALA A 66 -13.67 -1.38 8.11
CA ALA A 66 -13.05 -0.82 9.31
C ALA A 66 -12.43 -1.92 10.19
N THR A 67 -13.16 -3.01 10.43
CA THR A 67 -12.68 -4.13 11.25
C THR A 67 -11.47 -4.80 10.60
N PHE A 68 -11.55 -5.08 9.31
CA PHE A 68 -10.43 -5.69 8.57
C PHE A 68 -9.20 -4.78 8.58
N GLY A 69 -9.38 -3.49 8.28
CA GLY A 69 -8.29 -2.52 8.27
C GLY A 69 -7.67 -2.31 9.65
N ALA A 70 -8.47 -2.21 10.71
CA ALA A 70 -7.98 -2.08 12.08
C ALA A 70 -7.22 -3.33 12.55
N ALA A 71 -7.74 -4.53 12.26
CA ALA A 71 -7.04 -5.77 12.56
C ALA A 71 -5.68 -5.84 11.85
N MET A 72 -5.65 -5.50 10.56
CA MET A 72 -4.42 -5.54 9.78
C MET A 72 -3.40 -4.48 10.22
N ALA A 73 -3.85 -3.24 10.49
CA ALA A 73 -3.01 -2.19 11.06
C ALA A 73 -2.41 -2.61 12.41
N GLY A 74 -3.22 -3.20 13.29
CA GLY A 74 -2.78 -3.73 14.59
C GLY A 74 -1.74 -4.83 14.44
N LEU A 75 -1.95 -5.79 13.54
CA LEU A 75 -0.99 -6.87 13.26
C LEU A 75 0.35 -6.33 12.74
N ILE A 76 0.31 -5.34 11.84
CA ILE A 76 1.52 -4.71 11.29
C ILE A 76 2.29 -3.97 12.38
N TYR A 77 1.58 -3.17 13.19
CA TYR A 77 2.17 -2.40 14.28
C TYR A 77 2.79 -3.30 15.35
N MET A 78 2.05 -4.32 15.82
CA MET A 78 2.53 -5.24 16.85
C MET A 78 3.66 -6.14 16.34
N GLY A 79 3.53 -6.65 15.11
CA GLY A 79 4.51 -7.54 14.50
C GLY A 79 5.78 -6.84 14.01
N LYS A 80 5.77 -5.49 13.93
CA LYS A 80 6.84 -4.68 13.34
C LYS A 80 7.23 -5.16 11.94
N PHE A 81 6.23 -5.63 11.18
CA PHE A 81 6.41 -6.16 9.84
C PHE A 81 6.65 -5.06 8.79
N MET A 82 6.13 -3.86 9.05
CA MET A 82 6.26 -2.67 8.22
C MET A 82 6.48 -1.43 9.10
N GLY A 83 6.67 -0.26 8.49
CA GLY A 83 6.82 0.99 9.24
C GLY A 83 5.53 1.42 9.93
N ASP A 84 5.65 2.19 11.01
CA ASP A 84 4.49 2.72 11.74
C ASP A 84 3.57 3.54 10.83
N ALA A 85 4.16 4.32 9.91
CA ALA A 85 3.41 5.12 8.93
C ALA A 85 2.53 4.25 8.00
N ASP A 86 2.98 3.03 7.65
CA ASP A 86 2.21 2.11 6.81
C ASP A 86 0.99 1.59 7.57
N SER A 87 1.15 1.27 8.86
CA SER A 87 0.06 0.85 9.73
C SER A 87 -1.00 1.94 9.90
N ILE A 88 -0.57 3.19 10.06
CA ILE A 88 -1.46 4.36 10.15
C ILE A 88 -2.21 4.57 8.84
N ALA A 89 -1.52 4.49 7.70
CA ALA A 89 -2.14 4.63 6.38
C ALA A 89 -3.24 3.59 6.15
N ILE A 90 -2.97 2.32 6.46
CA ILE A 90 -3.93 1.22 6.36
C ILE A 90 -5.16 1.48 7.23
N LEU A 91 -4.95 1.86 8.49
CA LEU A 91 -6.04 2.16 9.41
C LEU A 91 -6.90 3.31 8.87
N LEU A 92 -6.28 4.41 8.48
CA LEU A 92 -6.97 5.61 8.00
C LEU A 92 -7.71 5.35 6.69
N ILE A 93 -7.14 4.63 5.74
CA ILE A 93 -7.85 4.24 4.51
C ILE A 93 -9.12 3.47 4.86
N SER A 94 -9.06 2.55 5.83
CA SER A 94 -10.20 1.72 6.21
C SER A 94 -11.30 2.48 6.96
N LEU A 95 -10.95 3.50 7.74
CA LEU A 95 -11.91 4.30 8.51
C LEU A 95 -12.43 5.52 7.75
N GLY A 96 -11.55 6.15 6.96
CA GLY A 96 -11.79 7.46 6.34
C GLY A 96 -12.24 7.41 4.88
N THR A 97 -12.41 6.21 4.30
CA THR A 97 -12.87 6.05 2.91
C THR A 97 -14.25 5.41 2.86
N PRO A 98 -15.28 6.14 2.40
CA PRO A 98 -16.60 5.54 2.19
C PRO A 98 -16.54 4.56 1.02
N ALA A 99 -17.06 3.35 1.22
CA ALA A 99 -17.08 2.33 0.19
C ALA A 99 -17.95 2.75 -1.01
N MET A 100 -17.47 2.41 -2.20
CA MET A 100 -18.30 2.35 -3.41
C MET A 100 -19.08 1.04 -3.33
N VAL A 101 -20.41 1.09 -3.26
CA VAL A 101 -21.24 -0.11 -3.15
C VAL A 101 -21.69 -0.53 -4.56
N PRO A 102 -21.06 -1.55 -5.19
CA PRO A 102 -21.53 -2.09 -6.45
C PRO A 102 -22.83 -2.89 -6.25
N SER A 103 -23.50 -3.19 -7.36
CA SER A 103 -24.80 -3.88 -7.40
C SER A 103 -24.76 -5.37 -7.06
N SER A 104 -23.58 -5.99 -6.87
CA SER A 104 -23.46 -7.42 -6.53
C SER A 104 -22.75 -7.67 -5.19
N PRO A 105 -23.23 -8.60 -4.33
CA PRO A 105 -22.63 -8.90 -3.02
C PRO A 105 -21.15 -9.32 -3.06
N VAL A 106 -20.76 -10.12 -4.06
CA VAL A 106 -19.36 -10.55 -4.25
C VAL A 106 -18.48 -9.37 -4.65
N LEU A 107 -18.97 -8.50 -5.53
CA LEU A 107 -18.26 -7.28 -5.91
C LEU A 107 -18.14 -6.31 -4.73
N ILE A 108 -19.09 -6.29 -3.79
CA ILE A 108 -19.02 -5.44 -2.58
C ILE A 108 -17.80 -5.81 -1.73
N LEU A 109 -17.61 -7.10 -1.42
CA LEU A 109 -16.49 -7.55 -0.58
C LEU A 109 -15.13 -7.29 -1.26
N LEU A 110 -15.07 -7.51 -2.58
CA LEU A 110 -13.85 -7.38 -3.37
C LEU A 110 -13.49 -5.92 -3.69
N ASN A 111 -14.46 -5.00 -3.60
CA ASN A 111 -14.29 -3.55 -3.79
C ASN A 111 -14.31 -2.76 -2.47
N LEU A 112 -14.14 -3.43 -1.33
CA LEU A 112 -13.87 -2.73 -0.06
C LEU A 112 -12.63 -1.84 -0.24
N PRO A 113 -12.65 -0.57 0.23
CA PRO A 113 -11.56 0.37 0.02
C PRO A 113 -10.19 -0.20 0.35
N ILE A 114 -10.00 -0.76 1.56
CA ILE A 114 -8.69 -1.23 1.98
C ILE A 114 -8.22 -2.44 1.16
N ILE A 115 -9.12 -3.39 0.90
CA ILE A 115 -8.82 -4.59 0.11
C ILE A 115 -8.40 -4.19 -1.31
N SER A 116 -9.15 -3.28 -1.94
CA SER A 116 -8.86 -2.80 -3.29
C SER A 116 -7.51 -2.10 -3.36
N VAL A 117 -7.21 -1.24 -2.39
CA VAL A 117 -5.92 -0.53 -2.33
C VAL A 117 -4.77 -1.51 -2.19
N LEU A 118 -4.87 -2.49 -1.29
CA LEU A 118 -3.80 -3.49 -1.10
C LEU A 118 -3.59 -4.35 -2.35
N ILE A 119 -4.68 -4.79 -2.99
CA ILE A 119 -4.59 -5.56 -4.23
C ILE A 119 -3.96 -4.71 -5.34
N ASN A 120 -4.39 -3.45 -5.49
CA ASN A 120 -3.78 -2.51 -6.43
C ASN A 120 -2.31 -2.22 -6.11
N SER A 121 -1.88 -2.34 -4.85
CA SER A 121 -0.48 -2.15 -4.42
C SER A 121 0.46 -3.27 -4.84
N ILE A 122 -0.07 -4.44 -5.20
CA ILE A 122 0.72 -5.58 -5.67
C ILE A 122 1.53 -5.21 -6.92
N ILE A 123 0.92 -4.48 -7.86
CA ILE A 123 1.57 -4.11 -9.13
C ILE A 123 2.84 -3.27 -8.91
N PRO A 124 2.78 -2.08 -8.27
CA PRO A 124 3.99 -1.29 -8.01
C PRO A 124 4.99 -2.03 -7.10
N THR A 125 4.51 -2.88 -6.18
CA THR A 125 5.39 -3.69 -5.33
C THR A 125 6.19 -4.72 -6.14
N ILE A 126 5.55 -5.42 -7.09
CA ILE A 126 6.23 -6.34 -8.01
C ILE A 126 7.26 -5.58 -8.87
N MET A 127 6.92 -4.39 -9.37
CA MET A 127 7.86 -3.58 -10.14
C MET A 127 9.10 -3.23 -9.32
N LEU A 128 8.94 -2.88 -8.05
CA LEU A 128 10.08 -2.62 -7.15
C LEU A 128 10.93 -3.87 -6.90
N MET A 129 10.29 -5.03 -6.73
CA MET A 129 11.02 -6.31 -6.62
C MET A 129 11.85 -6.58 -7.89
N LEU A 130 11.31 -6.35 -9.08
CA LEU A 130 12.05 -6.50 -10.33
C LEU A 130 13.24 -5.53 -10.42
N ILE A 131 13.07 -4.29 -9.97
CA ILE A 131 14.16 -3.31 -9.93
C ILE A 131 15.24 -3.77 -8.93
N ASN A 132 14.87 -4.35 -7.78
CA ASN A 132 15.82 -4.92 -6.83
C ASN A 132 16.60 -6.08 -7.44
N ILE A 133 15.92 -7.03 -8.08
CA ILE A 133 16.56 -8.14 -8.80
C ILE A 133 17.56 -7.58 -9.81
N TYR A 134 17.13 -6.66 -10.68
CA TYR A 134 17.99 -6.05 -11.69
C TYR A 134 19.24 -5.38 -11.07
N SER A 135 19.04 -4.62 -10.00
CA SER A 135 20.13 -3.93 -9.30
C SER A 135 21.12 -4.91 -8.66
N ASN A 136 20.64 -6.08 -8.23
CA ASN A 136 21.44 -7.09 -7.56
C ASN A 136 22.23 -7.99 -8.50
N ILE A 137 21.90 -8.07 -9.80
CA ILE A 137 22.58 -8.96 -10.78
C ILE A 137 24.11 -8.83 -10.69
N LYS A 138 24.62 -7.61 -10.53
CA LYS A 138 26.08 -7.33 -10.51
C LYS A 138 26.71 -7.39 -9.11
N ASN A 139 25.92 -7.15 -8.06
CA ASN A 139 26.45 -6.89 -6.71
C ASN A 139 26.18 -8.04 -5.73
N GLN A 140 25.24 -8.94 -6.02
CA GLN A 140 24.78 -9.98 -5.09
C GLN A 140 25.89 -10.84 -4.49
N SER A 141 26.97 -11.10 -5.25
CA SER A 141 28.11 -11.92 -4.78
C SER A 141 29.01 -11.19 -3.79
N ARG A 142 28.84 -9.87 -3.60
CA ARG A 142 29.61 -9.07 -2.65
C ARG A 142 29.02 -9.11 -1.24
N CYS A 143 27.73 -9.40 -1.11
CA CYS A 143 27.05 -9.54 0.18
C CYS A 143 26.98 -11.03 0.59
N ALA A 144 27.05 -11.29 1.89
CA ALA A 144 26.91 -12.64 2.43
C ALA A 144 25.48 -13.21 2.20
N ASP A 145 25.39 -14.52 1.96
CA ASP A 145 24.16 -15.30 1.80
C ASP A 145 23.12 -14.69 0.83
N PRO A 146 23.39 -14.71 -0.49
CA PRO A 146 22.43 -14.29 -1.50
C PRO A 146 21.30 -15.33 -1.63
N SER A 147 20.21 -15.14 -0.87
CA SER A 147 18.97 -15.90 -1.07
C SER A 147 18.04 -15.19 -2.06
N ILE A 148 17.18 -15.96 -2.73
CA ILE A 148 16.18 -15.41 -3.68
C ILE A 148 15.33 -14.32 -2.99
N THR A 149 14.89 -14.59 -1.75
CA THR A 149 14.11 -13.63 -0.95
C THR A 149 14.86 -12.33 -0.71
N ARG A 150 16.16 -12.38 -0.39
CA ARG A 150 16.99 -11.17 -0.22
C ARG A 150 17.19 -10.44 -1.55
N ILE A 151 17.40 -11.16 -2.64
CA ILE A 151 17.58 -10.56 -3.98
C ILE A 151 16.31 -9.82 -4.44
N MET A 152 15.12 -10.34 -4.08
CA MET A 152 13.84 -9.73 -4.42
C MET A 152 13.51 -8.51 -3.54
N LEU A 153 13.78 -8.60 -2.23
CA LEU A 153 13.27 -7.63 -1.24
C LEU A 153 14.31 -6.60 -0.81
N LEU A 154 15.61 -6.89 -0.98
CA LEU A 154 16.72 -6.05 -0.51
C LEU A 154 17.65 -5.69 -1.68
N ARG A 155 18.55 -4.74 -1.46
CA ARG A 155 19.66 -4.41 -2.36
C ARG A 155 20.99 -4.63 -1.67
N CYS A 156 21.92 -5.27 -2.36
CA CYS A 156 23.31 -5.39 -1.94
C CYS A 156 24.06 -4.08 -2.28
N VAL A 157 24.48 -3.34 -1.27
CA VAL A 157 25.14 -2.03 -1.40
C VAL A 157 26.36 -1.93 -0.49
N SER A 158 27.29 -1.02 -0.80
CA SER A 158 28.42 -0.74 0.08
C SER A 158 28.03 0.14 1.28
N VAL A 159 28.70 -0.04 2.41
CA VAL A 159 28.52 0.78 3.62
C VAL A 159 28.77 2.27 3.32
N GLU A 160 29.81 2.59 2.57
CA GLU A 160 30.10 3.96 2.13
C GLU A 160 28.92 4.61 1.37
N SER A 161 28.20 3.84 0.55
CA SER A 161 27.02 4.36 -0.17
C SER A 161 25.85 4.65 0.78
N VAL A 162 25.67 3.86 1.83
CA VAL A 162 24.63 4.07 2.84
C VAL A 162 24.93 5.31 3.67
N LEU A 163 26.18 5.49 4.10
CA LEU A 163 26.61 6.68 4.86
C LEU A 163 26.43 7.98 4.07
N ARG A 164 26.63 7.95 2.76
CA ARG A 164 26.38 9.13 1.89
C ARG A 164 24.90 9.44 1.71
N ASN A 165 24.04 8.43 1.78
CA ASN A 165 22.61 8.58 1.57
C ASN A 165 21.81 7.61 2.46
N PRO A 166 21.53 8.00 3.73
CA PRO A 166 20.96 7.11 4.74
C PRO A 166 19.43 6.96 4.61
N LEU A 167 18.91 6.86 3.39
CA LEU A 167 17.47 6.69 3.11
C LEU A 167 17.01 5.23 3.06
N ALA A 168 17.86 4.28 3.46
CA ALA A 168 17.55 2.85 3.53
C ALA A 168 16.90 2.46 4.86
N TYR A 169 16.16 1.36 4.88
CA TYR A 169 15.83 0.67 6.12
C TYR A 169 16.92 -0.39 6.40
N SER A 170 17.47 -0.37 7.62
CA SER A 170 18.42 -1.38 8.07
C SER A 170 17.71 -2.72 8.23
N SER A 171 18.26 -3.81 7.68
CA SER A 171 17.80 -5.18 7.95
C SER A 171 18.85 -5.91 8.80
N PRO A 172 18.85 -5.72 10.14
CA PRO A 172 19.89 -6.24 11.01
C PRO A 172 19.62 -7.72 11.27
N ASP A 173 20.41 -8.60 10.66
CA ASP A 173 20.81 -9.89 11.26
C ASP A 173 19.72 -10.89 11.69
N SER A 174 18.48 -10.76 11.24
CA SER A 174 17.44 -11.76 11.50
C SER A 174 16.82 -12.26 10.20
N SER A 175 16.36 -13.50 10.22
CA SER A 175 15.49 -14.11 9.21
C SER A 175 14.20 -13.32 8.94
N TYR A 176 13.97 -12.21 9.65
CA TYR A 176 12.88 -11.27 9.49
C TYR A 176 13.40 -9.92 8.98
N LEU A 177 12.81 -9.45 7.87
CA LEU A 177 12.99 -8.10 7.35
C LEU A 177 12.46 -7.11 8.38
N ARG A 178 13.34 -6.56 9.21
CA ARG A 178 12.96 -5.51 10.15
C ARG A 178 13.21 -4.17 9.48
N ALA A 179 12.21 -3.30 9.40
CA ALA A 179 12.42 -1.93 8.95
C ALA A 179 12.99 -1.10 10.12
N GLY A 180 14.31 -0.94 10.20
CA GLY A 180 14.92 0.00 11.15
C GLY A 180 15.01 1.41 10.54
N SER A 181 14.61 2.43 11.30
CA SER A 181 14.54 3.83 10.87
C SER A 181 15.88 4.58 10.85
N ASN A 182 16.99 3.91 11.20
CA ASN A 182 18.28 4.57 11.31
C ASN A 182 19.41 3.71 10.71
N ALA A 183 19.39 3.59 9.38
CA ALA A 183 20.43 2.86 8.65
C ALA A 183 21.83 3.40 8.91
N GLU A 184 21.98 4.72 9.10
CA GLU A 184 23.25 5.35 9.45
C GLU A 184 23.83 4.80 10.77
N ALA A 185 23.03 4.81 11.84
CA ALA A 185 23.45 4.29 13.13
C ALA A 185 23.84 2.80 13.08
N TYR A 186 23.16 2.02 12.23
CA TYR A 186 23.49 0.60 12.05
C TYR A 186 24.85 0.43 11.34
N VAL A 187 25.10 1.16 10.25
CA VAL A 187 26.32 0.99 9.46
C VAL A 187 27.53 1.72 10.03
N ALA A 188 27.35 2.63 10.99
CA ALA A 188 28.42 3.42 11.59
C ALA A 188 29.52 2.56 12.24
N GLY A 189 29.18 1.35 12.71
CA GLY A 189 30.13 0.40 13.29
C GLY A 189 30.75 -0.59 12.31
N LEU A 190 30.36 -0.57 11.02
CA LEU A 190 30.81 -1.54 10.03
C LEU A 190 32.00 -1.02 9.21
N PRO A 191 32.86 -1.90 8.67
CA PRO A 191 33.94 -1.50 7.77
C PRO A 191 33.39 -0.77 6.53
N ARG A 192 33.98 0.36 6.15
CA ARG A 192 33.45 1.22 5.05
C ARG A 192 33.48 0.55 3.67
N ASP A 193 34.42 -0.36 3.48
CA ASP A 193 34.61 -1.16 2.26
C ASP A 193 33.71 -2.41 2.20
N SER A 194 32.99 -2.72 3.29
CA SER A 194 32.08 -3.86 3.34
C SER A 194 30.77 -3.62 2.59
N TRP A 195 30.10 -4.73 2.27
CA TRP A 195 28.85 -4.78 1.53
C TRP A 195 27.77 -5.47 2.36
N ILE A 196 26.57 -4.90 2.33
CA ILE A 196 25.46 -5.33 3.17
C ILE A 196 24.14 -5.30 2.41
N TRP A 197 23.20 -6.11 2.88
CA TRP A 197 21.83 -6.10 2.40
C TRP A 197 21.02 -5.00 3.06
N MET A 198 20.40 -4.15 2.26
CA MET A 198 19.64 -3.00 2.72
C MET A 198 18.31 -2.90 1.99
N GLN A 199 17.26 -2.51 2.71
CA GLN A 199 15.96 -2.30 2.08
C GLN A 199 15.90 -0.86 1.57
N TYR A 200 16.02 -0.70 0.26
CA TYR A 200 15.82 0.57 -0.42
C TYR A 200 14.46 0.58 -1.12
N ASN A 201 13.89 1.79 -1.27
CA ASN A 201 12.82 2.07 -2.24
C ASN A 201 11.47 1.41 -2.00
N TYR A 202 11.09 1.11 -0.76
CA TYR A 202 9.69 0.80 -0.43
C TYR A 202 9.06 1.97 0.35
N PRO A 203 8.80 3.14 -0.28
CA PRO A 203 7.97 4.17 0.33
C PRO A 203 6.51 3.68 0.33
N TYR A 204 6.17 2.73 1.20
CA TYR A 204 4.94 1.95 1.02
C TYR A 204 3.70 2.83 1.19
N VAL A 205 3.74 3.88 2.02
CA VAL A 205 2.70 4.93 2.05
C VAL A 205 2.48 5.59 0.68
N PHE A 206 3.55 5.89 -0.06
CA PHE A 206 3.42 6.45 -1.42
C PHE A 206 2.81 5.43 -2.39
N ILE A 207 3.17 4.16 -2.27
CA ILE A 207 2.56 3.08 -3.04
C ILE A 207 1.06 3.02 -2.75
N LEU A 208 0.67 3.03 -1.47
CA LEU A 208 -0.72 3.06 -1.05
C LEU A 208 -1.46 4.29 -1.59
N ALA A 209 -0.82 5.46 -1.66
CA ALA A 209 -1.40 6.67 -2.24
C ALA A 209 -1.72 6.51 -3.74
N ILE A 210 -0.78 5.94 -4.52
CA ILE A 210 -1.01 5.65 -5.94
C ILE A 210 -2.10 4.59 -6.11
N SER A 211 -2.05 3.52 -5.31
CA SER A 211 -3.07 2.46 -5.35
C SER A 211 -4.45 2.94 -4.91
N TYR A 212 -4.52 3.94 -4.02
CA TYR A 212 -5.75 4.65 -3.66
C TYR A 212 -6.29 5.47 -4.83
N LEU A 213 -5.43 6.18 -5.56
CA LEU A 213 -5.85 6.87 -6.78
C LEU A 213 -6.42 5.88 -7.81
N VAL A 214 -5.76 4.75 -8.02
CA VAL A 214 -6.27 3.67 -8.90
C VAL A 214 -7.62 3.14 -8.40
N TYR A 215 -7.77 2.95 -7.09
CA TYR A 215 -9.05 2.56 -6.49
C TYR A 215 -10.17 3.57 -6.81
N LEU A 216 -9.91 4.87 -6.69
CA LEU A 216 -10.91 5.88 -7.01
C LEU A 216 -11.33 5.89 -8.49
N MET A 217 -10.41 5.53 -9.39
CA MET A 217 -10.65 5.53 -10.83
C MET A 217 -11.28 4.23 -11.35
N ALA A 218 -10.86 3.08 -10.81
CA ALA A 218 -11.13 1.78 -11.39
C ALA A 218 -11.55 0.72 -10.35
N GLY A 219 -11.71 1.07 -9.08
CA GLY A 219 -11.97 0.13 -8.00
C GLY A 219 -10.84 -0.88 -7.83
N ASN A 220 -11.18 -2.15 -7.67
CA ASN A 220 -10.20 -3.22 -7.66
C ASN A 220 -9.77 -3.59 -9.09
N LEU A 221 -8.60 -3.09 -9.52
CA LEU A 221 -8.14 -3.22 -10.90
C LEU A 221 -7.98 -4.69 -11.32
N ILE A 222 -7.32 -5.49 -10.48
CA ILE A 222 -7.00 -6.89 -10.78
C ILE A 222 -8.29 -7.71 -10.88
N ILE A 223 -9.22 -7.50 -9.95
CA ILE A 223 -10.48 -8.25 -9.93
C ILE A 223 -11.39 -7.84 -11.07
N ASN A 224 -11.45 -6.54 -11.39
CA ASN A 224 -12.24 -6.07 -12.53
C ASN A 224 -11.68 -6.62 -13.84
N LEU A 225 -10.36 -6.69 -14.01
CA LEU A 225 -9.73 -7.33 -15.17
C LEU A 225 -10.06 -8.83 -15.23
N LEU A 226 -9.91 -9.56 -14.12
CA LEU A 226 -10.22 -10.99 -14.07
C LEU A 226 -11.71 -11.28 -14.31
N PHE A 227 -12.61 -10.42 -13.82
CA PHE A 227 -14.04 -10.56 -14.04
C PHE A 227 -14.42 -10.33 -15.50
N ILE A 228 -13.85 -9.29 -16.14
CA ILE A 228 -14.05 -9.03 -17.58
C ILE A 228 -13.58 -10.23 -18.41
N HIS A 229 -12.40 -10.77 -18.13
CA HIS A 229 -11.81 -11.85 -18.93
C HIS A 229 -12.33 -13.25 -18.58
N GLY A 230 -12.76 -13.45 -17.33
CA GLY A 230 -13.21 -14.75 -16.83
C GLY A 230 -14.71 -14.99 -16.98
N VAL A 231 -15.51 -13.92 -17.06
CA VAL A 231 -16.98 -14.00 -17.10
C VAL A 231 -17.54 -13.36 -18.35
N ILE A 232 -17.14 -12.13 -18.68
CA ILE A 232 -17.78 -11.37 -19.76
C ILE A 232 -17.35 -11.87 -21.14
N THR A 233 -16.05 -12.03 -21.39
CA THR A 233 -15.53 -12.53 -22.68
C THR A 233 -16.06 -13.92 -23.07
N PRO A 234 -16.12 -14.94 -22.18
CA PRO A 234 -16.71 -16.23 -22.56
C PRO A 234 -18.21 -16.15 -22.83
N ILE A 235 -18.97 -15.26 -22.17
CA ILE A 235 -20.40 -15.06 -22.44
C ILE A 235 -20.61 -14.43 -23.83
N ILE A 236 -19.79 -13.46 -24.21
CA ILE A 236 -19.84 -12.84 -25.55
C ILE A 236 -19.55 -13.90 -26.63
N HIS A 237 -18.50 -14.71 -26.45
CA HIS A 237 -18.19 -15.78 -27.40
C HIS A 237 -19.24 -16.90 -27.44
N MET A 238 -19.94 -17.19 -26.35
CA MET A 238 -21.10 -18.10 -26.39
C MET A 238 -22.29 -17.48 -27.14
N GLY A 239 -22.53 -16.17 -26.97
CA GLY A 239 -23.59 -15.46 -27.69
C GLY A 239 -23.37 -15.41 -29.21
N GLU A 240 -22.12 -15.25 -29.65
CA GLU A 240 -21.75 -15.31 -31.08
C GLU A 240 -21.93 -16.70 -31.68
N ASN A 241 -21.63 -17.76 -30.93
CA ASN A 241 -21.80 -19.16 -31.39
C ASN A 241 -23.26 -19.63 -31.42
N LEU A 242 -24.17 -18.95 -30.73
CA LEU A 242 -25.61 -19.22 -30.75
C LEU A 242 -26.36 -18.43 -31.84
N ALA A 243 -25.69 -17.50 -32.52
CA ALA A 243 -26.25 -16.66 -33.58
C ALA A 243 -25.89 -17.15 -35.00
N LEU A 244 -25.24 -18.31 -35.12
CA LEU A 244 -24.94 -19.06 -36.35
C LEU A 244 -25.72 -20.38 -36.36
#